data_AF-A0A4J1RBI8-F1
#
_entry.id   AF-A0A4J1RBI8-F1
#
_cell.length_a   1.000
_cell.length_b   1.000
_cell.length_c   1.000
_cell.angle_alpha   90.00
_cell.angle_beta   90.00
_cell.angle_gamma   90.00
#
_symmetry.space_group_name_H-M   'P 1'
#
loop_
_entity.id
_entity.type
_entity.pdbx_description
1 polymer ?
#
loop_
_entity_poly.entity_id
_entity_poly.type
_entity_poly.pdbx_seq_one_letter_code
_entity_poly.pdbx_strand_id
1 'polypeptide(L)'
;MEHLFKMIILLPCFYFFSWIERANRDSKIFPIFYYFYWIYITLYALFSLAWTVFSVLLFNIVLRNVADIKSWGVWLLLLLIAFASDWLAYVFFKKMIRLRRELEKSKGGRH
;
A
#
# COMPACT_ATOMS: atom_id res chain seq x y z
N MET A 1 4.35 -8.16 -17.59
CA MET A 1 3.58 -8.73 -16.46
C MET A 1 3.70 -7.85 -15.21
N GLU A 2 4.90 -7.48 -14.77
CA GLU A 2 5.11 -6.65 -13.55
C GLU A 2 4.45 -5.26 -13.62
N HIS A 3 4.47 -4.60 -14.78
CA HIS A 3 3.80 -3.30 -14.98
C HIS A 3 2.27 -3.37 -14.88
N LEU A 4 1.66 -4.48 -15.31
CA LEU A 4 0.22 -4.71 -15.20
C LEU A 4 -0.18 -4.95 -13.74
N PHE A 5 0.65 -5.68 -12.99
CA PHE A 5 0.43 -5.92 -11.56
C PHE A 5 0.52 -4.63 -10.74
N LYS A 6 1.51 -3.77 -11.04
CA LYS A 6 1.60 -2.43 -10.44
C LYS A 6 0.38 -1.56 -10.76
N MET A 7 -0.08 -1.55 -12.02
CA MET A 7 -1.26 -0.78 -12.43
C MET A 7 -2.53 -1.30 -11.72
N ILE A 8 -2.74 -2.62 -11.67
CA ILE A 8 -3.91 -3.24 -11.02
C ILE A 8 -3.97 -2.91 -9.53
N ILE A 9 -2.82 -2.71 -8.87
CA ILE A 9 -2.77 -2.41 -7.44
C ILE A 9 -2.83 -0.91 -7.17
N LEU A 10 -2.15 -0.07 -7.98
CA LEU A 10 -2.11 1.38 -7.78
C LEU A 10 -3.36 2.10 -8.28
N LEU A 11 -3.98 1.63 -9.36
CA LEU A 11 -5.12 2.31 -9.98
C LEU A 11 -6.37 2.30 -9.08
N PRO A 12 -6.71 1.19 -8.39
CA PRO A 12 -7.73 1.20 -7.36
C PRO A 12 -7.39 2.16 -6.21
N CYS A 13 -6.11 2.30 -5.84
CA CYS A 13 -5.64 3.17 -4.76
C CYS A 13 -5.89 4.66 -5.06
N PHE A 14 -5.51 5.10 -6.25
CA PHE A 14 -5.77 6.46 -6.69
C PHE A 14 -7.26 6.72 -6.88
N TYR A 15 -7.99 5.76 -7.45
CA TYR A 15 -9.43 5.87 -7.62
C TYR A 15 -10.16 6.02 -6.28
N PHE A 16 -9.81 5.21 -5.27
CA PHE A 16 -10.39 5.31 -3.93
C PHE A 16 -10.11 6.66 -3.28
N PHE A 17 -8.91 7.22 -3.45
CA PHE A 17 -8.59 8.53 -2.90
C PHE A 17 -9.40 9.65 -3.55
N SER A 18 -9.54 9.62 -4.88
CA SER A 18 -10.38 10.57 -5.61
C SER A 18 -11.85 10.43 -5.21
N TRP A 19 -12.30 9.19 -5.05
CA TRP A 19 -13.65 8.87 -4.62
C TRP A 19 -13.91 9.33 -3.19
N ILE A 20 -13.02 9.06 -2.22
CA ILE A 20 -13.23 9.41 -0.81
C ILE A 20 -13.27 10.92 -0.56
N GLU A 21 -12.61 11.70 -1.42
CA GLU A 21 -12.65 13.17 -1.40
C GLU A 21 -14.00 13.72 -1.87
N ARG A 22 -14.66 13.01 -2.81
CA ARG A 22 -15.96 13.41 -3.41
C ARG A 22 -17.17 12.67 -2.84
N ALA A 23 -16.95 11.55 -2.14
CA ALA A 23 -18.01 10.66 -1.71
C ALA A 23 -18.78 11.24 -0.51
N ASN A 24 -20.10 11.10 -0.55
CA ASN A 24 -20.96 11.49 0.55
C ASN A 24 -20.71 10.56 1.76
N ARG A 25 -20.30 11.14 2.88
CA ARG A 25 -19.90 10.40 4.09
C ARG A 25 -21.06 9.80 4.87
N ASP A 26 -22.26 10.32 4.66
CA ASP A 26 -23.51 9.80 5.25
C ASP A 26 -24.11 8.65 4.43
N SER A 27 -23.52 8.32 3.28
CA SER A 27 -24.00 7.22 2.44
C SER A 27 -23.77 5.87 3.13
N LYS A 28 -24.79 4.99 3.08
CA LYS A 28 -24.72 3.60 3.58
C LYS A 28 -23.63 2.76 2.86
N ILE A 29 -23.23 3.21 1.68
CA ILE A 29 -22.21 2.59 0.82
C ILE A 29 -20.79 2.97 1.28
N PHE A 30 -20.61 4.15 1.89
CA PHE A 30 -19.32 4.65 2.38
C PHE A 30 -18.59 3.70 3.34
N PRO A 31 -19.21 3.19 4.43
CA PRO A 31 -18.52 2.30 5.36
C PRO A 31 -18.10 0.98 4.70
N ILE A 32 -18.88 0.47 3.74
CA ILE A 32 -18.56 -0.79 3.03
C ILE A 32 -17.24 -0.64 2.27
N PHE A 33 -17.11 0.42 1.46
CA PHE A 33 -15.87 0.71 0.75
C PHE A 33 -14.72 1.05 1.69
N TYR A 34 -14.98 1.76 2.79
CA TYR A 34 -13.98 2.08 3.81
C TYR A 34 -13.39 0.81 4.45
N TYR A 35 -14.22 -0.13 4.90
CA TYR A 35 -13.74 -1.39 5.50
C TYR A 35 -13.08 -2.31 4.48
N PHE A 36 -13.60 -2.36 3.24
CA PHE A 36 -12.96 -3.08 2.15
C PHE A 36 -11.54 -2.57 1.90
N TYR A 37 -11.36 -1.24 1.88
CA TYR A 37 -10.05 -0.63 1.71
C TYR A 37 -9.10 -0.86 2.88
N TRP A 38 -9.65 -0.95 4.09
CA TRP A 38 -8.90 -1.25 5.30
C TRP A 38 -8.30 -2.65 5.25
N ILE A 39 -9.08 -3.63 4.79
CA ILE A 39 -8.60 -5.00 4.58
C ILE A 39 -7.56 -5.03 3.44
N TYR A 40 -7.84 -4.33 2.34
CA TYR A 40 -6.94 -4.26 1.19
C TYR A 40 -5.56 -3.71 1.56
N ILE A 41 -5.51 -2.60 2.31
CA ILE A 41 -4.23 -2.00 2.69
C ILE A 41 -3.43 -2.89 3.66
N THR A 42 -4.11 -3.58 4.57
CA THR A 42 -3.46 -4.56 5.44
C THR A 42 -2.89 -5.72 4.64
N LEU A 43 -3.63 -6.24 3.66
CA LEU A 43 -3.17 -7.31 2.78
C LEU A 43 -1.97 -6.87 1.94
N TYR A 44 -2.01 -5.63 1.43
CA TYR A 44 -0.90 -5.03 0.69
C TYR A 44 0.35 -4.88 1.55
N ALA A 45 0.21 -4.42 2.80
CA ALA A 45 1.32 -4.32 3.74
C ALA A 45 1.92 -5.70 4.07
N LEU A 46 1.08 -6.72 4.25
CA LEU A 46 1.53 -8.10 4.48
C LEU A 46 2.30 -8.64 3.26
N PHE A 47 1.81 -8.34 2.06
CA PHE A 47 2.47 -8.69 0.81
C PHE A 47 3.81 -7.97 0.64
N SER A 48 3.89 -6.68 0.98
CA SER A 48 5.15 -5.90 0.99
C SER A 48 6.20 -6.53 1.93
N LEU A 49 5.76 -6.92 3.12
CA LEU A 49 6.63 -7.57 4.12
C LEU A 49 7.12 -8.94 3.62
N ALA A 50 6.22 -9.77 3.11
CA ALA A 50 6.59 -11.07 2.52
C ALA A 50 7.53 -10.91 1.32
N TRP A 51 7.29 -9.90 0.46
CA TRP A 51 8.15 -9.57 -0.67
C TRP A 51 9.55 -9.13 -0.23
N THR A 52 9.64 -8.36 0.86
CA THR A 52 10.92 -7.94 1.44
C THR A 52 11.72 -9.15 1.94
N VAL A 53 11.10 -10.06 2.67
CA VAL A 53 11.74 -11.30 3.15
C VAL A 53 12.18 -12.18 1.96
N PHE A 54 11.33 -12.33 0.96
CA PHE A 54 11.64 -13.07 -0.27
C PHE A 54 12.81 -12.45 -1.03
N SER A 55 12.86 -11.12 -1.14
CA SER A 55 13.96 -10.38 -1.78
C SER A 55 15.30 -10.61 -1.05
N VAL A 56 15.31 -10.57 0.29
CA VAL A 56 16.52 -10.85 1.09
C VAL A 56 17.00 -12.29 0.91
N LEU A 57 16.08 -13.26 0.88
CA LEU A 57 16.41 -14.68 0.67
C LEU A 57 16.95 -14.95 -0.73
N LEU A 58 16.30 -14.41 -1.77
CA LEU A 58 16.78 -14.48 -3.14
C LEU A 58 18.15 -13.84 -3.30
N PHE A 59 18.37 -12.70 -2.64
CA PHE A 59 19.65 -12.01 -2.68
C PHE A 59 20.78 -12.87 -2.10
N ASN A 60 20.53 -13.60 -1.01
CA ASN A 60 21.52 -14.50 -0.41
C ASN A 60 21.90 -15.68 -1.33
N ILE A 61 20.95 -16.14 -2.15
CA ILE A 61 21.18 -17.20 -3.16
C ILE A 61 21.93 -16.62 -4.38
N VAL A 62 21.51 -15.45 -4.87
CA VAL A 62 22.07 -14.81 -6.08
C VAL A 62 23.48 -14.26 -5.85
N LEU A 63 23.76 -13.63 -4.70
CA LEU A 63 25.10 -13.12 -4.36
C LEU A 63 26.16 -14.22 -4.22
N ARG A 64 25.75 -15.44 -3.87
CA ARG A 64 26.65 -16.59 -3.78
C ARG A 64 27.23 -16.97 -5.15
N ASN A 65 26.62 -16.51 -6.26
CA ASN A 65 26.97 -16.89 -7.62
C ASN A 65 27.69 -15.79 -8.44
N VAL A 66 28.64 -15.08 -7.82
CA VAL A 66 29.55 -14.08 -8.42
C VAL A 66 29.04 -12.63 -8.38
N ALA A 67 29.93 -11.78 -7.86
CA ALA A 67 29.78 -10.34 -7.63
C ALA A 67 29.75 -9.54 -8.94
N ASP A 68 28.70 -9.72 -9.74
CA ASP A 68 28.45 -8.86 -10.89
C ASP A 68 27.93 -7.49 -10.43
N ILE A 69 28.55 -6.39 -10.88
CA ILE A 69 28.06 -5.02 -10.71
C ILE A 69 26.60 -4.87 -11.16
N LYS A 70 26.16 -5.70 -12.12
CA LYS A 70 24.79 -5.76 -12.60
C LYS A 70 23.81 -6.27 -11.52
N SER A 71 24.22 -7.17 -10.63
CA SER A 71 23.37 -7.69 -9.54
C SER A 71 23.20 -6.65 -8.42
N TRP A 72 24.24 -5.84 -8.15
CA TRP A 72 24.16 -4.67 -7.26
C TRP A 72 23.16 -3.61 -7.75
N GLY A 73 23.14 -3.32 -9.05
CA GLY A 73 22.15 -2.39 -9.63
C GLY A 73 20.71 -2.87 -9.46
N VAL A 74 20.46 -4.17 -9.69
CA VAL A 74 19.13 -4.78 -9.47
C VAL A 74 18.76 -4.75 -7.99
N TRP A 75 19.72 -4.97 -7.08
CA TRP A 75 19.49 -4.91 -5.64
C TRP A 75 19.07 -3.51 -5.17
N LEU A 76 19.80 -2.48 -5.61
CA LEU A 76 19.49 -1.09 -5.26
C LEU A 76 18.12 -0.68 -5.82
N LEU A 77 17.79 -1.15 -7.03
CA LEU A 77 16.47 -0.94 -7.62
C LEU A 77 15.34 -1.62 -6.81
N LEU A 78 15.54 -2.87 -6.37
CA LEU A 78 14.57 -3.58 -5.54
C LEU A 78 14.38 -2.90 -4.17
N LEU A 79 15.46 -2.42 -3.56
CA LEU A 79 15.42 -1.67 -2.31
C LEU A 79 14.63 -0.35 -2.48
N LEU A 80 14.86 0.37 -3.59
CA LEU A 80 14.13 1.59 -3.91
C LEU A 80 12.62 1.31 -4.11
N ILE A 81 12.27 0.20 -4.77
CA ILE A 81 10.88 -0.21 -4.98
C ILE A 81 10.21 -0.58 -3.66
N ALA A 82 10.89 -1.29 -2.77
CA ALA A 82 10.38 -1.62 -1.44
C ALA A 82 10.11 -0.34 -0.63
N PHE A 83 11.11 0.55 -0.55
CA PHE A 83 10.98 1.82 0.16
C PHE A 83 9.85 2.71 -0.41
N ALA A 84 9.73 2.80 -1.74
CA ALA A 84 8.65 3.53 -2.37
C ALA A 84 7.27 2.91 -2.06
N SER A 85 7.18 1.59 -1.99
CA SER A 85 5.94 0.86 -1.68
C SER A 85 5.51 1.06 -0.23
N ASP A 86 6.45 1.02 0.71
CA ASP A 86 6.19 1.26 2.13
C ASP A 86 5.82 2.73 2.39
N TRP A 87 6.48 3.67 1.71
CA TRP A 87 6.10 5.08 1.75
C TRP A 87 4.67 5.31 1.26
N LEU A 88 4.30 4.68 0.14
CA LEU A 88 2.95 4.74 -0.42
C LEU A 88 1.92 4.22 0.60
N ALA A 89 2.18 3.03 1.16
CA ALA A 89 1.32 2.42 2.19
C ALA A 89 1.19 3.30 3.43
N TYR A 90 2.27 3.94 3.88
CA TYR A 90 2.26 4.87 5.02
C TYR A 90 1.37 6.08 4.77
N VAL A 91 1.47 6.72 3.60
CA VAL A 91 0.63 7.87 3.23
C VAL A 91 -0.85 7.49 3.23
N PHE A 92 -1.18 6.31 2.68
CA PHE A 92 -2.56 5.83 2.69
C PHE A 92 -3.08 5.53 4.09
N PHE A 93 -2.27 4.89 4.93
CA PHE A 93 -2.63 4.59 6.32
C PHE A 93 -2.90 5.87 7.12
N LYS A 94 -2.07 6.90 6.93
CA LYS A 94 -2.24 8.21 7.54
C LYS A 94 -3.57 8.86 7.17
N LYS A 95 -3.98 8.79 5.90
CA LYS A 95 -5.27 9.37 5.46
C LYS A 95 -6.47 8.57 6.01
N MET A 96 -6.36 7.25 6.06
CA MET A 96 -7.38 6.35 6.63
C MET A 96 -7.63 6.61 8.12
N ILE A 97 -6.57 6.86 8.91
CA ILE A 97 -6.69 7.25 10.32
C ILE A 97 -7.37 8.60 10.46
N ARG A 98 -7.02 9.57 9.60
CA ARG A 98 -7.65 10.90 9.60
C ARG A 98 -9.16 10.79 9.37
N LEU A 99 -9.55 9.99 8.39
CA LEU A 99 -10.96 9.69 8.08
C LEU A 99 -11.69 9.02 9.25
N ARG A 100 -11.03 8.09 9.95
CA ARG A 100 -11.60 7.47 11.15
C ARG A 100 -11.89 8.50 12.24
N ARG A 101 -10.95 9.41 12.51
CA ARG A 101 -11.13 10.49 13.49
C ARG A 101 -12.27 11.44 13.11
N GLU A 102 -12.41 11.76 11.82
CA GLU A 102 -13.49 12.61 11.32
C GLU A 102 -14.86 11.92 11.44
N LEU A 103 -14.94 10.62 11.15
CA LEU A 103 -16.15 9.80 11.38
C LEU A 103 -16.52 9.71 12.87
N GLU A 104 -15.53 9.49 13.74
CA GLU A 104 -15.74 9.44 15.19
C GLU A 104 -16.23 10.79 15.73
N LYS A 105 -15.68 11.92 15.26
CA LYS A 105 -16.18 13.26 15.59
C LYS A 105 -17.62 13.51 15.11
N SER A 106 -17.96 13.07 13.91
CA SER A 106 -19.31 13.20 13.35
C SER A 106 -20.35 12.41 14.17
N LYS A 107 -20.00 11.21 14.66
CA LYS A 107 -20.86 10.43 15.56
C LYS A 107 -20.95 11.02 16.97
N GLY A 108 -19.87 11.60 17.50
CA GLY A 108 -19.81 12.18 18.84
C GLY A 108 -20.49 13.54 19.03
N GLY A 109 -20.91 14.21 17.95
CA GLY A 109 -21.63 15.48 18.00
C GLY A 109 -23.16 15.38 18.11
N ARG A 110 -23.72 14.15 18.17
CA ARG A 110 -25.12 13.92 18.54
C ARG A 110 -25.19 13.54 20.02
N HIS A 111 -25.06 14.52 20.89
CA HIS A 111 -25.50 14.45 22.27
C HIS A 111 -25.90 15.85 22.74
#